data_AF-A0A7S2N4Y5-F1
#
_entry.id   AF-A0A7S2N4Y5-F1
#
_cell.length_a   1.000
_cell.length_b   1.000
_cell.length_c   1.000
_cell.angle_alpha   90.00
_cell.angle_beta   90.00
_cell.angle_gamma   90.00
#
_symmetry.space_group_name_H-M   'P 1'
#
loop_
_entity.id
_entity.type
_entity.pdbx_description
1 polymer ?
#
loop_
_entity_poly.entity_id
_entity_poly.type
_entity_poly.pdbx_seq_one_letter_code
_entity_poly.pdbx_strand_id
1 'polypeptide(L)'
;AGLRHPHVVEFLGFELDDRQLVLQMEYAAVGSLAAFLTGFGPLTGWLLQKIAVGTLQGLHFLHTRTPPVVHGNLRGDNILLDTGCCAKLSDFGCNLFLARSDRSLAWTA
;
A
#
# COMPACT_ATOMS: atom_id res chain seq x y z
N ALA A 1 -7.35 7.28 -15.42
CA ALA A 1 -8.28 7.53 -14.29
C ALA A 1 -7.55 7.23 -12.98
N GLY A 2 -7.39 8.22 -12.10
CA GLY A 2 -6.48 8.18 -10.94
C GLY A 2 -6.76 7.04 -9.95
N LEU A 3 -5.73 6.61 -9.21
CA LEU A 3 -5.81 5.67 -8.09
C LEU A 3 -6.28 6.43 -6.84
N ARG A 4 -7.58 6.75 -6.80
CA ARG A 4 -8.20 7.39 -5.62
C ARG A 4 -9.21 6.44 -5.00
N HIS A 5 -8.93 6.01 -3.78
CA HIS A 5 -9.80 5.15 -2.99
C HIS A 5 -9.48 5.35 -1.51
N PRO A 6 -10.46 5.36 -0.58
CA PRO A 6 -10.20 5.61 0.84
C PRO A 6 -9.16 4.68 1.47
N HIS A 7 -9.07 3.44 0.96
CA HIS A 7 -8.18 2.38 1.44
C HIS A 7 -6.94 2.12 0.57
N VAL A 8 -6.57 3.07 -0.28
CA VAL A 8 -5.31 3.04 -1.05
C VAL A 8 -4.65 4.38 -0.89
N VAL A 9 -3.36 4.39 -0.57
CA VAL A 9 -2.57 5.62 -0.44
C VAL A 9 -2.65 6.40 -1.75
N GLU A 10 -3.19 7.61 -1.68
CA GLU A 10 -3.27 8.51 -2.81
C GLU A 10 -1.88 9.02 -3.22
N PHE A 11 -1.56 8.86 -4.49
CA PHE A 11 -0.41 9.47 -5.12
C PHE A 11 -0.75 10.91 -5.54
N LEU A 12 0.00 11.88 -5.01
CA LEU A 12 -0.23 13.31 -5.20
C LEU A 12 0.61 13.85 -6.36
N GLY A 13 1.80 13.31 -6.57
CA GLY A 13 2.72 13.74 -7.62
C GLY A 13 4.11 13.14 -7.45
N PHE A 14 5.00 13.48 -8.35
CA PHE A 14 6.41 13.12 -8.24
C PHE A 14 7.28 14.29 -8.68
N GLU A 15 8.51 14.27 -8.18
CA GLU A 15 9.60 15.10 -8.66
C GLU A 15 10.73 14.19 -9.10
N LEU A 16 11.28 14.46 -10.27
CA LEU A 16 12.42 13.74 -10.81
C LEU A 16 13.52 14.76 -11.11
N ASP A 17 14.62 14.65 -10.38
CA ASP A 17 15.88 15.33 -10.67
C ASP A 17 16.90 14.31 -11.20
N ASP A 18 18.04 14.77 -11.72
CA ASP A 18 19.07 13.97 -12.40
C ASP A 18 19.59 12.77 -11.58
N ARG A 19 19.32 12.72 -10.27
CA ARG A 19 19.80 11.67 -9.35
C ARG A 19 18.74 11.05 -8.46
N GLN A 20 17.52 11.59 -8.41
CA GLN A 20 16.53 11.19 -7.41
C GLN A 20 15.10 11.28 -7.95
N LEU A 21 14.32 10.22 -7.68
CA LEU A 21 12.87 10.20 -7.84
C LEU A 21 12.23 10.36 -6.46
N VAL A 22 11.47 11.43 -6.28
CA VAL A 22 10.70 11.71 -5.06
C VAL A 22 9.23 11.51 -5.36
N LEU A 23 8.58 10.61 -4.61
CA LEU A 23 7.14 10.35 -4.72
C LEU A 23 6.41 11.09 -3.60
N GLN A 24 5.47 11.94 -3.97
CA GLN A 24 4.59 12.66 -3.04
C GLN A 24 3.29 11.87 -2.91
N MET A 25 2.96 11.50 -1.67
CA MET A 25 1.81 10.67 -1.34
C MET A 25 1.06 11.27 -0.16
N GLU A 26 -0.21 10.90 0.01
CA GLU A 26 -0.95 11.28 1.21
C GLU A 26 -0.26 10.76 2.48
N TYR A 27 -0.33 11.54 3.56
CA TYR A 27 0.30 11.19 4.83
C TYR A 27 -0.67 10.46 5.75
N ALA A 28 -0.35 9.21 6.08
CA ALA A 28 -1.07 8.39 7.04
C ALA A 28 -0.41 8.52 8.43
N ALA A 29 -0.93 9.44 9.25
CA ALA A 29 -0.26 9.93 10.45
C ALA A 29 0.00 8.89 11.56
N VAL A 30 -0.75 7.78 11.59
CA VAL A 30 -0.54 6.72 12.60
C VAL A 30 0.61 5.78 12.19
N GLY A 31 1.04 5.82 10.93
CA GLY A 31 2.12 4.98 10.41
C GLY A 31 1.63 3.58 10.05
N SER A 32 2.55 2.61 10.02
CA SER A 32 2.24 1.24 9.59
C SER A 32 1.53 0.44 10.67
N LEU A 33 0.71 -0.53 10.24
CA LEU A 33 0.07 -1.50 11.13
C LEU A 33 1.09 -2.30 11.94
N ALA A 34 2.25 -2.63 11.33
CA ALA A 34 3.33 -3.29 12.03
C ALA A 34 3.85 -2.45 13.21
N ALA A 35 4.16 -1.18 12.98
CA ALA A 35 4.61 -0.26 14.03
C ALA A 35 3.53 -0.05 15.10
N PHE A 36 2.27 0.06 14.69
CA PHE A 36 1.14 0.17 15.60
C PHE A 36 1.04 -1.04 16.54
N LEU A 37 1.14 -2.26 16.01
CA LEU A 37 1.10 -3.49 16.80
C LEU A 37 2.29 -3.60 17.76
N THR A 38 3.48 -3.17 17.34
CA THR A 38 4.67 -3.14 18.21
C THR A 38 4.51 -2.13 19.35
N GLY A 39 3.96 -0.95 19.08
CA GLY A 39 3.83 0.13 20.07
C GLY A 39 2.66 -0.05 21.03
N PHE A 40 1.52 -0.56 20.55
CA PHE A 40 0.26 -0.62 21.32
C PHE A 40 -0.18 -2.05 21.67
N GLY A 41 0.45 -3.07 21.10
CA GLY A 41 0.09 -4.46 21.29
C GLY A 41 -1.06 -4.93 20.37
N PRO A 42 -1.72 -6.05 20.72
CA PRO A 42 -2.77 -6.64 19.89
C PRO A 42 -3.97 -5.72 19.66
N LEU A 43 -4.59 -5.83 18.50
CA LEU A 43 -5.81 -5.09 18.18
C LEU A 43 -7.00 -5.62 18.98
N THR A 44 -7.92 -4.71 19.33
CA THR A 44 -9.27 -5.10 19.77
C THR A 44 -10.06 -5.70 18.61
N GLY A 45 -11.09 -6.51 18.90
CA GLY A 45 -11.89 -7.17 17.87
C GLY A 45 -12.52 -6.20 16.86
N TRP A 46 -13.03 -5.05 17.34
CA TRP A 46 -13.58 -4.00 16.47
C TRP A 46 -12.51 -3.38 15.56
N LEU A 47 -11.34 -3.06 16.12
CA LEU A 47 -10.27 -2.43 15.34
C LEU A 47 -9.69 -3.39 14.30
N LEU A 48 -9.52 -4.67 14.67
CA LEU A 48 -9.15 -5.73 13.74
C LEU A 48 -10.15 -5.83 12.59
N GLN A 49 -11.45 -5.87 12.88
CA GLN A 49 -12.50 -5.92 11.86
C GLN A 49 -12.43 -4.70 10.93
N LYS A 50 -12.29 -3.50 11.50
CA LYS A 50 -12.20 -2.25 10.72
C LYS A 50 -11.01 -2.26 9.76
N ILE A 51 -9.83 -2.64 10.24
CA ILE A 51 -8.59 -2.69 9.46
C ILE A 51 -8.67 -3.77 8.39
N ALA A 52 -9.17 -4.97 8.73
CA ALA A 52 -9.31 -6.08 7.80
C ALA A 52 -10.29 -5.75 6.66
N VAL A 53 -11.46 -5.21 6.97
CA VAL A 53 -12.45 -4.79 5.97
C VAL A 53 -11.88 -3.71 5.07
N GLY A 54 -11.24 -2.67 5.63
CA GLY A 54 -10.61 -1.61 4.84
C GLY A 54 -9.52 -2.14 3.90
N THR A 55 -8.68 -3.04 4.40
CA THR A 55 -7.63 -3.71 3.60
C THR A 55 -8.23 -4.47 2.42
N LEU A 56 -9.28 -5.25 2.65
CA LEU A 56 -9.98 -6.01 1.61
C LEU A 56 -10.67 -5.10 0.59
N GLN A 57 -11.25 -3.98 1.02
CA GLN A 57 -11.83 -2.97 0.13
C GLN A 57 -10.75 -2.34 -0.77
N GLY A 58 -9.58 -2.01 -0.22
CA GLY A 58 -8.43 -1.54 -1.00
C GLY A 58 -7.96 -2.57 -2.03
N LEU A 59 -7.84 -3.84 -1.63
CA LEU A 59 -7.45 -4.92 -2.54
C LEU A 59 -8.49 -5.14 -3.64
N HIS A 60 -9.77 -5.14 -3.30
CA HIS A 60 -10.85 -5.24 -4.27
C HIS A 60 -10.78 -4.10 -5.30
N PHE A 61 -10.58 -2.87 -4.85
CA PHE A 61 -10.40 -1.73 -5.74
C PHE A 61 -9.21 -1.90 -6.69
N LEU A 62 -8.06 -2.39 -6.21
CA LEU A 62 -6.89 -2.64 -7.05
C LEU A 62 -7.11 -3.78 -8.06
N HIS A 63 -7.72 -4.89 -7.62
CA HIS A 63 -7.92 -6.09 -8.44
C HIS A 63 -9.01 -5.92 -9.51
N THR A 64 -9.97 -5.01 -9.29
CA THR A 64 -11.07 -4.74 -10.25
C THR A 64 -10.70 -3.74 -11.34
N ARG A 65 -9.46 -3.24 -11.35
CA ARG A 65 -8.96 -2.36 -12.42
C ARG A 65 -8.75 -3.14 -13.71
N THR A 66 -8.66 -2.39 -14.81
CA THR A 66 -8.30 -2.92 -16.12
C THR A 66 -7.11 -2.11 -16.67
N PRO A 67 -5.89 -2.69 -16.72
CA PRO A 67 -5.55 -4.03 -16.22
C PRO A 67 -5.61 -4.13 -14.68
N PRO A 68 -5.80 -5.33 -14.11
CA PRO A 68 -5.76 -5.53 -12.66
C PRO A 68 -4.42 -5.12 -12.07
N VAL A 69 -4.45 -4.45 -10.92
CA VAL A 69 -3.25 -4.11 -10.16
C VAL A 69 -3.10 -5.11 -9.02
N VAL A 70 -2.08 -5.97 -9.09
CA VAL A 70 -1.74 -6.89 -7.99
C VAL A 70 -0.85 -6.15 -7.00
N HIS A 71 -1.20 -6.18 -5.71
CA HIS A 71 -0.41 -5.52 -4.67
C HIS A 71 1.03 -6.06 -4.61
N GLY A 72 1.17 -7.39 -4.54
CA GLY A 72 2.47 -8.09 -4.63
C GLY A 72 3.39 -7.99 -3.40
N ASN A 73 3.06 -7.12 -2.44
CA ASN A 73 3.81 -6.96 -1.18
C ASN A 73 2.91 -6.71 0.05
N LEU A 74 1.85 -7.50 0.23
CA LEU A 74 0.88 -7.25 1.31
C LEU A 74 1.44 -7.75 2.66
N ARG A 75 1.82 -6.80 3.52
CA ARG A 75 2.33 -7.04 4.89
C ARG A 75 2.01 -5.85 5.79
N GLY A 76 2.15 -6.03 7.11
CA GLY A 76 1.82 -5.00 8.10
C GLY A 76 2.55 -3.67 7.92
N ASP A 77 3.77 -3.69 7.34
CA ASP A 77 4.53 -2.48 7.02
C ASP A 77 3.86 -1.64 5.91
N ASN A 78 3.15 -2.29 5.00
CA ASN A 78 2.56 -1.66 3.81
C ASN A 78 1.06 -1.39 3.97
N ILE A 79 0.51 -1.63 5.17
CA ILE A 79 -0.83 -1.22 5.57
C ILE A 79 -0.65 -0.03 6.50
N LEU A 80 -0.87 1.18 5.98
CA LEU A 80 -0.79 2.40 6.77
C LEU A 80 -2.12 2.71 7.42
N LEU A 81 -2.08 3.42 8.54
CA LEU A 81 -3.25 3.86 9.30
C LEU A 81 -3.33 5.39 9.31
N ASP A 82 -4.50 5.93 8.98
CA ASP A 82 -4.77 7.35 9.19
C ASP A 82 -5.21 7.64 10.64
N THR A 83 -5.50 8.90 10.97
CA THR A 83 -5.95 9.32 12.31
C THR A 83 -7.25 8.66 12.75
N GLY A 84 -8.06 8.16 11.82
CA GLY A 84 -9.27 7.39 12.10
C GLY A 84 -9.02 5.89 12.27
N CYS A 85 -7.76 5.44 12.23
CA CYS A 85 -7.39 4.03 12.10
C CYS A 85 -8.05 3.34 10.90
N CYS A 86 -8.25 4.08 9.80
CA CYS A 86 -8.64 3.49 8.53
C CYS A 86 -7.39 2.96 7.82
N ALA A 87 -7.46 1.71 7.35
CA ALA A 87 -6.37 1.07 6.64
C ALA A 87 -6.19 1.64 5.22
N LYS A 88 -4.95 1.94 4.83
CA LYS A 88 -4.56 2.40 3.50
C LYS A 88 -3.42 1.55 2.96
N LEU A 89 -3.64 0.93 1.80
CA LEU A 89 -2.62 0.13 1.12
C LEU A 89 -1.54 1.03 0.50
N SER A 90 -0.27 0.70 0.72
CA SER A 90 0.91 1.40 0.21
C SER A 90 1.87 0.44 -0.51
N ASP A 91 2.87 0.97 -1.21
CA ASP A 91 3.93 0.19 -1.88
C ASP A 91 3.43 -0.95 -2.79
N PHE A 92 2.27 -0.75 -3.42
CA PHE A 92 1.72 -1.67 -4.39
C PHE A 92 2.35 -1.47 -5.78
N GLY A 93 2.50 -2.55 -6.54
CA GLY A 93 3.02 -2.49 -7.91
C GLY A 93 4.54 -2.29 -8.02
N CYS A 94 5.24 -1.82 -6.99
CA CYS A 94 6.71 -1.66 -6.99
C CYS A 94 7.44 -2.97 -7.33
N ASN A 95 7.01 -4.11 -6.77
CA ASN A 95 7.62 -5.41 -7.06
C ASN A 95 7.43 -5.87 -8.52
N LEU A 96 6.32 -5.48 -9.17
CA LEU A 96 6.10 -5.80 -10.58
C LEU A 96 6.97 -4.93 -11.49
N PHE A 97 7.17 -3.65 -11.14
CA PHE A 97 8.08 -2.78 -11.87
C PHE A 97 9.54 -3.24 -11.74
N LEU A 98 9.97 -3.62 -10.52
CA LEU A 98 11.31 -4.14 -10.26
C LEU A 98 11.58 -5.44 -11.05
N ALA A 99 10.62 -6.37 -11.07
CA ALA A 99 10.71 -7.60 -11.87
C ALA A 99 10.73 -7.35 -13.39
N ARG A 100 10.14 -6.23 -13.86
CA ARG A 100 10.18 -5.84 -15.28
C ARG A 100 11.47 -5.11 -15.67
N SER A 101 12.07 -4.35 -14.75
CA SER A 101 13.39 -3.75 -14.95
C SER A 101 14.52 -4.77 -14.84
N ASP A 102 14.33 -5.82 -14.04
CA ASP A 102 15.27 -6.93 -13.92
C ASP A 102 14.96 -8.05 -14.91
N ARG A 103 15.22 -7.81 -16.20
CA ARG A 103 15.20 -8.87 -17.23
C ARG A 103 16.42 -9.80 -17.15
N SER A 104 17.19 -9.80 -16.06
CA SER A 104 18.28 -10.74 -15.78
C SER A 104 17.89 -11.85 -14.81
N LEU A 105 16.78 -11.73 -14.07
CA LEU A 105 16.29 -12.77 -13.16
C LEU A 105 14.84 -13.18 -13.46
N ALA A 106 14.54 -13.43 -14.74
CA ALA A 106 13.38 -14.23 -15.11
C ALA A 106 13.63 -15.66 -14.64
N TRP A 107 13.04 -16.02 -13.50
CA TRP A 107 13.03 -17.36 -12.94
C TRP A 107 12.59 -18.36 -14.01
N THR A 108 13.53 -19.21 -14.42
CA THR A 108 13.24 -20.54 -14.96
C THR A 108 12.67 -21.39 -13.84
N ALA A 109 11.37 -21.67 -13.91
CA ALA A 109 10.74 -22.88 -13.38
C ALA A 109 9.41 -23.10 -14.12
#